data_AF-A0A1G6Z672-F1
#
_entry.id   AF-A0A1G6Z672-F1
#
_cell.length_a   1.000
_cell.length_b   1.000
_cell.length_c   1.000
_cell.angle_alpha   90.00
_cell.angle_beta   90.00
_cell.angle_gamma   90.00
#
_symmetry.space_group_name_H-M   'P 1'
#
loop_
_entity.id
_entity.type
_entity.pdbx_description
1 polymer ?
#
loop_
_entity_poly.entity_id
_entity_poly.type
_entity_poly.pdbx_seq_one_letter_code
_entity_poly.pdbx_strand_id
1 'polypeptide(L)'
;MARKVNANKLRLGHSLPLTVARQWGLYISSSRGRSSINVEEPALFSEPGVFLVRSDGTLYYGSVQTMPFARPLFSELLQSIDFAITKNYPARGEYAGVL
;
A
#
# COMPACT_ATOMS: atom_id res chain seq x y z
N MET A 1 4.41 6.78 17.91
CA MET A 1 3.47 5.85 17.26
C MET A 1 3.84 4.38 17.45
N ALA A 2 5.00 3.90 16.98
CA ALA A 2 5.39 2.48 17.03
C ALA A 2 5.27 1.83 18.43
N ARG A 3 5.77 2.48 19.49
CA ARG A 3 5.63 1.98 20.87
C ARG A 3 4.18 1.85 21.33
N LYS A 4 3.32 2.81 20.96
CA LYS A 4 1.90 2.86 21.36
C LYS A 4 1.11 1.68 20.79
N VAL A 5 1.48 1.22 19.59
CA VAL A 5 0.83 0.09 18.90
C VAL A 5 1.65 -1.20 18.96
N ASN A 6 2.69 -1.25 19.82
CA ASN A 6 3.62 -2.37 19.94
C ASN A 6 4.25 -2.86 18.61
N ALA A 7 4.36 -1.97 17.61
CA ALA A 7 4.88 -2.29 16.29
C ALA A 7 6.41 -2.10 16.23
N ASN A 8 7.13 -2.65 17.21
CA ASN A 8 8.55 -2.38 17.43
C ASN A 8 9.47 -2.89 16.30
N LYS A 9 8.98 -3.86 15.50
CA LYS A 9 9.69 -4.43 14.35
C LYS A 9 9.26 -3.82 13.01
N LEU A 10 8.29 -2.91 13.01
CA LEU A 10 7.78 -2.28 11.80
C LEU A 10 8.27 -0.83 11.73
N ARG A 11 8.98 -0.50 10.64
CA ARG A 11 9.34 0.88 10.35
C ARG A 11 8.07 1.63 9.96
N LEU A 12 7.78 2.72 10.66
CA LEU A 12 6.67 3.61 10.35
C LEU A 12 7.23 4.88 9.70
N GLY A 13 6.82 5.14 8.47
CA GLY A 13 7.03 6.42 7.79
C GLY A 13 5.81 7.33 7.97
N HIS A 14 6.00 8.63 7.77
CA HIS A 14 4.93 9.62 7.74
C HIS A 14 5.27 10.73 6.74
N SER A 15 4.30 11.63 6.51
CA SER A 15 4.48 12.79 5.64
C SER A 15 4.87 12.45 4.19
N LEU A 16 4.27 11.39 3.63
CA LEU A 16 4.40 11.05 2.21
C LEU A 16 3.89 12.23 1.36
N PRO A 17 4.73 12.85 0.51
CA PRO A 17 4.26 13.93 -0.36
C PRO A 17 3.20 13.43 -1.34
N LEU A 18 2.14 14.22 -1.58
CA LEU A 18 1.05 13.82 -2.49
C LEU A 18 1.52 13.60 -3.93
N THR A 19 2.58 14.31 -4.35
CA THR A 19 3.25 14.10 -5.65
C THR A 19 3.88 12.71 -5.74
N VAL A 20 4.54 12.25 -4.68
CA VAL A 20 5.10 10.90 -4.60
C VAL A 20 3.98 9.87 -4.52
N ALA A 21 2.91 10.11 -3.76
CA ALA A 21 1.76 9.21 -3.74
C ALA A 21 1.18 8.97 -5.15
N ARG A 22 1.07 10.03 -5.97
CA ARG A 22 0.66 9.92 -7.38
C ARG A 22 1.63 9.10 -8.23
N GLN A 23 2.94 9.23 -8.02
CA GLN A 23 3.95 8.41 -8.72
C GLN A 23 3.80 6.92 -8.41
N TRP A 24 3.33 6.57 -7.20
CA TRP A 24 3.00 5.20 -6.81
C TRP A 24 1.61 4.73 -7.30
N GLY A 25 0.90 5.55 -8.09
CA GLY A 25 -0.44 5.22 -8.58
C GLY A 25 -1.55 5.34 -7.53
N LEU A 26 -1.27 5.94 -6.37
CA LEU A 26 -2.28 6.19 -5.35
C LEU A 26 -3.22 7.33 -5.78
N TYR A 27 -4.50 7.16 -5.46
CA TYR A 27 -5.50 8.20 -5.66
C TYR A 27 -5.37 9.28 -4.59
N ILE A 28 -5.76 10.51 -4.93
CA ILE A 28 -5.82 11.63 -3.99
C ILE A 28 -7.29 12.00 -3.81
N SER A 29 -7.73 12.06 -2.57
CA SER A 29 -9.07 12.45 -2.18
C SER A 29 -9.08 13.81 -1.51
N SER A 30 -10.20 14.52 -1.67
CA SER A 30 -10.50 15.74 -0.92
C SER A 30 -11.28 15.39 0.35
N SER A 31 -10.96 16.07 1.45
CA SER A 31 -11.68 15.95 2.73
C SER A 31 -13.18 16.07 2.58
N ARG A 32 -13.93 15.26 3.33
CA ARG A 32 -15.37 15.44 3.53
C ARG A 32 -15.71 16.00 4.92
N GLY A 33 -14.71 16.56 5.60
CA GLY A 33 -14.80 17.07 6.97
C GLY A 33 -14.34 16.04 7.99
N ARG A 34 -15.21 15.73 8.96
CA ARG A 34 -14.90 14.72 9.99
C ARG A 34 -15.17 13.31 9.49
N SER A 35 -14.22 12.42 9.69
CA SER A 35 -14.35 10.98 9.45
C SER A 35 -15.29 10.30 10.45
N SER A 36 -15.63 9.05 10.19
CA SER A 36 -16.47 8.19 11.06
C SER A 36 -15.88 7.94 12.45
N ILE A 37 -14.60 8.26 12.67
CA ILE A 37 -13.90 8.16 13.95
C ILE A 37 -13.65 9.53 14.60
N ASN A 38 -14.39 10.58 14.17
CA ASN A 38 -14.27 11.95 14.68
C ASN A 38 -12.89 12.61 14.50
N VAL A 39 -12.13 12.18 13.49
CA VAL A 39 -10.87 12.82 13.10
C VAL A 39 -11.14 13.75 11.92
N GLU A 40 -10.67 14.99 11.99
CA GLU A 40 -10.71 15.95 10.89
C GLU A 40 -9.74 15.52 9.79
N GLU A 41 -10.26 15.30 8.60
CA GLU A 41 -9.46 14.86 7.46
C GLU A 41 -8.67 16.05 6.88
N PRO A 42 -7.39 15.86 6.49
CA PRO A 42 -6.64 16.87 5.75
C PRO A 42 -7.37 17.26 4.46
N ALA A 43 -7.27 18.52 4.04
CA ALA A 43 -7.92 19.03 2.83
C ALA A 43 -7.69 18.13 1.59
N LEU A 44 -6.47 17.58 1.47
CA LEU A 44 -6.11 16.54 0.52
C LEU A 44 -5.32 15.44 1.20
N PHE A 45 -5.58 14.19 0.85
CA PHE A 45 -4.85 13.03 1.34
C PHE A 45 -4.77 11.93 0.29
N SER A 46 -3.78 11.05 0.42
CA SER A 46 -3.66 9.86 -0.42
C SER A 46 -4.56 8.74 0.08
N GLU A 47 -5.27 8.11 -0.84
CA GLU A 47 -5.91 6.82 -0.62
C GLU A 47 -4.87 5.72 -0.40
N PRO A 48 -5.23 4.64 0.31
CA PRO A 48 -4.28 3.61 0.67
C PRO A 48 -3.88 2.72 -0.52
N GLY A 49 -2.69 2.13 -0.39
CA GLY A 49 -2.26 1.02 -1.22
C GLY A 49 -1.38 0.05 -0.44
N VAL A 50 -1.26 -1.17 -0.97
CA VAL A 50 -0.34 -2.20 -0.48
C VAL A 50 0.55 -2.61 -1.63
N PHE A 51 1.86 -2.54 -1.41
CA PHE A 51 2.87 -2.91 -2.39
C PHE A 51 3.82 -3.93 -1.77
N LEU A 52 4.15 -4.98 -2.53
CA LEU A 52 5.23 -5.91 -2.20
C LEU A 52 6.36 -5.68 -3.17
N VAL A 53 7.52 -5.31 -2.65
CA VAL A 53 8.72 -5.02 -3.44
C VAL A 53 9.81 -5.99 -3.02
N ARG A 54 10.42 -6.66 -3.99
CA ARG A 54 11.57 -7.55 -3.75
C ARG A 54 12.80 -6.75 -3.33
N SER A 55 13.79 -7.43 -2.77
CA SER A 55 15.06 -6.79 -2.36
C SER A 55 15.86 -6.20 -3.53
N ASP A 56 15.63 -6.69 -4.76
CA ASP A 56 16.21 -6.15 -5.99
C ASP A 56 15.45 -4.93 -6.57
N GLY A 57 14.38 -4.49 -5.89
CA GLY A 57 13.55 -3.36 -6.32
C GLY A 57 12.38 -3.73 -7.24
N THR A 58 12.21 -5.01 -7.61
CA THR A 58 11.10 -5.46 -8.46
C THR A 58 9.77 -5.35 -7.73
N LEU A 59 8.78 -4.71 -8.35
CA LEU A 59 7.40 -4.72 -7.87
C LEU A 59 6.76 -6.09 -8.09
N TYR A 60 6.39 -6.79 -7.02
CA TYR A 60 5.81 -8.13 -7.10
C TYR A 60 4.28 -8.11 -7.04
N TYR A 61 3.74 -7.17 -6.27
CA TYR A 61 2.30 -7.01 -6.06
C TYR A 61 1.98 -5.54 -5.80
N GLY A 62 0.88 -5.07 -6.36
CA GLY A 62 0.31 -3.77 -6.07
C GLY A 62 -1.21 -3.87 -5.94
N SER A 63 -1.75 -3.33 -4.87
CA SER A 63 -3.18 -3.11 -4.69
C SER A 63 -3.40 -1.65 -4.32
N VAL A 64 -4.09 -0.94 -5.20
CA VAL A 64 -4.47 0.47 -5.03
C VAL A 64 -5.98 0.56 -5.10
N GLN A 65 -6.60 1.32 -4.21
CA GLN A 65 -8.05 1.39 -4.11
C GLN A 65 -8.52 2.81 -3.80
N THR A 66 -9.69 3.16 -4.33
CA THR A 66 -10.45 4.37 -3.95
C THR A 66 -11.55 4.05 -2.93
N MET A 67 -11.90 2.77 -2.78
CA MET A 67 -12.89 2.34 -1.80
C MET A 67 -12.29 2.44 -0.39
N PRO A 68 -13.01 3.00 0.59
CA PRO A 68 -12.49 3.13 1.97
C PRO A 68 -12.37 1.78 2.70
N PHE A 69 -12.99 0.72 2.18
CA PHE A 69 -13.08 -0.63 2.76
C PHE A 69 -12.54 -1.70 1.79
N ALA A 70 -12.57 -2.97 2.22
CA ALA A 70 -12.14 -4.14 1.44
C ALA A 70 -10.64 -4.17 1.08
N ARG A 71 -9.78 -3.91 2.08
CA ARG A 71 -8.33 -4.01 1.93
C ARG A 71 -7.88 -5.48 1.88
N PRO A 72 -6.72 -5.80 1.26
CA PRO A 72 -6.18 -7.15 1.26
C PRO A 72 -6.06 -7.74 2.67
N LEU A 73 -6.49 -8.99 2.84
CA LEU A 73 -6.32 -9.72 4.10
C LEU A 73 -4.85 -10.13 4.25
N PHE A 74 -4.17 -9.54 5.24
CA PHE A 74 -2.74 -9.79 5.43
C PHE A 74 -2.40 -11.25 5.74
N SER A 75 -3.30 -12.00 6.37
CA SER A 75 -3.11 -13.44 6.61
C SER A 75 -3.01 -14.26 5.31
N GLU A 76 -3.81 -13.92 4.31
CA GLU A 76 -3.76 -14.56 2.98
C GLU A 76 -2.58 -14.05 2.16
N LEU A 77 -2.26 -12.76 2.29
CA LEU A 77 -1.11 -12.15 1.64
C LEU A 77 0.20 -12.79 2.13
N LEU A 78 0.34 -13.03 3.44
CA LEU A 78 1.52 -13.69 4.03
C LEU A 78 1.68 -15.13 3.52
N GLN A 79 0.60 -15.92 3.49
CA GLN A 79 0.64 -17.26 2.91
C GLN A 79 1.06 -17.24 1.43
N SER A 80 0.58 -16.25 0.67
CA SER A 80 0.95 -16.07 -0.72
C SER A 80 2.42 -15.66 -0.89
N ILE A 81 2.95 -14.84 0.03
CA ILE A 81 4.37 -14.49 0.08
C ILE A 81 5.23 -15.73 0.35
N ASP A 82 4.86 -16.56 1.33
CA ASP A 82 5.59 -17.80 1.65
C ASP A 82 5.64 -18.74 0.44
N PHE A 83 4.52 -18.91 -0.26
CA PHE A 83 4.46 -19.68 -1.50
C PHE A 83 5.37 -19.08 -2.59
N ALA A 84 5.28 -17.76 -2.83
CA ALA A 84 6.06 -17.08 -3.84
C ALA A 84 7.57 -17.23 -3.60
N ILE A 85 8.02 -17.08 -2.35
CA ILE A 85 9.42 -17.29 -1.95
C ILE A 85 9.81 -18.75 -2.15
N THR A 86 9.02 -19.70 -1.61
CA THR A 86 9.34 -21.14 -1.66
C THR A 86 9.42 -21.68 -3.09
N LYS A 87 8.57 -21.17 -3.99
CA LYS A 87 8.51 -21.61 -5.39
C LYS A 87 9.36 -20.76 -6.33
N ASN A 88 10.03 -19.73 -5.81
CA ASN A 88 10.68 -18.70 -6.63
C ASN A 88 9.75 -18.20 -7.76
N TYR A 89 8.49 -17.94 -7.41
CA TYR A 89 7.44 -17.66 -8.38
C TYR A 89 7.65 -16.26 -8.99
N PRO A 90 7.59 -16.07 -10.32
CA PRO A 90 7.89 -14.79 -10.95
C PRO A 90 6.78 -13.75 -10.69
N ALA A 91 7.14 -12.46 -10.77
CA ALA A 91 6.10 -11.42 -10.80
C ALA A 91 5.36 -11.50 -12.14
N ARG A 92 4.25 -10.77 -12.25
CA ARG A 92 3.47 -10.64 -13.49
C ARG A 92 3.27 -9.16 -13.82
N GLY A 93 2.89 -8.87 -15.06
CA GLY A 93 2.73 -7.49 -15.55
C GLY A 93 4.03 -6.89 -16.10
N GLU A 94 4.99 -7.72 -16.50
CA GLU A 94 6.32 -7.31 -16.96
C GLU A 94 6.39 -7.05 -18.48
N TYR A 95 5.25 -7.07 -19.19
CA TYR A 95 5.25 -6.85 -20.64
C TYR A 95 5.61 -5.40 -20.97
N ALA A 96 6.75 -5.21 -21.65
CA ALA A 96 7.26 -3.91 -22.07
C ALA A 96 7.26 -3.73 -23.61
N GLY A 97 6.60 -4.62 -24.35
CA GLY A 97 6.48 -4.53 -25.81
C GLY A 97 5.36 -3.60 -26.27
N VAL A 98 5.17 -3.54 -27.59
CA VAL A 98 4.08 -2.77 -28.23
C VAL A 98 2.78 -3.56 -28.17
N LEU A 99 1.70 -2.92 -27.70
CA LEU A 99 0.34 -3.48 -27.67
C LEU A 99 -0.36 -3.37 -29.03
#